data_AF-A0A085FNJ0-F1
#
_entry.id   AF-A0A085FNJ0-F1
#
_cell.length_a   1.000
_cell.length_b   1.000
_cell.length_c   1.000
_cell.angle_alpha   90.00
_cell.angle_beta   90.00
_cell.angle_gamma   90.00
#
_symmetry.space_group_name_H-M   'P 1'
#
loop_
_entity.id
_entity.type
_entity.pdbx_description
1 polymer ?
#
loop_
_entity_poly.entity_id
_entity_poly.type
_entity_poly.pdbx_seq_one_letter_code
_entity_poly.pdbx_strand_id
1 'polypeptide(L)'
;MPIARIVMTTAVKYNGYEEEEISAALAKQIAGRAGRYGVHEEGFVAGYDDDTHQVMRALMKEKIPPVAATGFAVAPSLEQLHRISSVTGETSLVKLLKRFVHNIDVPDGFFYPRITEEQNERAEWLDTLPLSVAEKFMLSLVPISSRVPVLQSAWEHWALSLAKKKVCKLQPPTQELYYMNLQEVEDTCRMYSAYAWLGYREPEHFPSIELAQQLAREASERVDSMLQQQNTAARQRGGSSGGKRRR
;
A
#
# COMPACT_ATOMS: atom_id res chain seq x y z
N MET A 1 15.24 14.54 -5.29
CA MET A 1 16.22 14.41 -4.19
C MET A 1 17.61 14.17 -4.76
N PRO A 2 18.57 15.08 -4.55
CA PRO A 2 19.99 14.79 -4.70
C PRO A 2 20.52 14.18 -3.40
N ILE A 3 20.89 12.90 -3.42
CA ILE A 3 21.42 12.19 -2.26
C ILE A 3 22.90 11.90 -2.54
N ALA A 4 23.81 12.40 -1.70
CA ALA A 4 25.24 12.13 -1.84
C ALA A 4 25.64 10.77 -1.25
N ARG A 5 25.00 10.38 -0.13
CA ARG A 5 25.31 9.16 0.60
C ARG A 5 24.06 8.50 1.15
N ILE A 6 24.03 7.17 1.09
CA ILE A 6 23.06 6.32 1.78
C ILE A 6 23.78 5.55 2.89
N VAL A 7 23.19 5.57 4.08
CA VAL A 7 23.66 4.78 5.22
C VAL A 7 22.52 3.84 5.62
N MET A 8 22.75 2.54 5.45
CA MET A 8 21.81 1.49 5.80
C MET A 8 21.89 1.23 7.30
N THR A 9 20.79 1.44 8.03
CA THR A 9 20.73 1.17 9.47
C THR A 9 20.56 -0.32 9.78
N THR A 10 20.09 -1.10 8.82
CA THR A 10 19.95 -2.56 8.88
C THR A 10 19.98 -3.13 7.46
N ALA A 11 20.39 -4.38 7.32
CA ALA A 11 20.27 -5.15 6.08
C ALA A 11 19.08 -6.13 6.09
N VAL A 12 18.24 -6.08 7.13
CA VAL A 12 17.12 -7.00 7.35
C VAL A 12 15.79 -6.26 7.26
N LYS A 13 14.77 -6.91 6.69
CA LYS A 13 13.42 -6.40 6.55
C LYS A 13 12.39 -7.47 6.94
N TYR A 14 11.34 -7.07 7.65
CA TYR A 14 10.17 -7.93 7.88
C TYR A 14 9.33 -8.09 6.60
N ASN A 15 9.11 -9.33 6.18
CA ASN A 15 8.35 -9.64 4.95
C ASN A 15 6.84 -9.90 5.21
N GLY A 16 6.40 -9.82 6.46
CA GLY A 16 5.03 -10.17 6.87
C GLY A 16 4.96 -11.41 7.77
N TYR A 17 5.98 -12.27 7.71
CA TYR A 17 6.07 -13.51 8.49
C TYR A 17 7.36 -13.56 9.33
N GLU A 18 8.49 -13.18 8.74
CA GLU A 18 9.78 -13.20 9.42
C GLU A 18 10.67 -12.04 8.97
N GLU A 19 11.76 -11.86 9.72
CA GLU A 19 12.85 -10.95 9.37
C GLU A 19 13.80 -11.64 8.39
N GLU A 20 13.97 -11.05 7.22
CA GLU A 20 14.78 -11.60 6.12
C GLU A 20 15.80 -10.57 5.62
N GLU A 21 16.99 -11.02 5.21
CA GLU A 21 17.97 -10.15 4.55
C GLU A 21 17.39 -9.54 3.26
N ILE A 22 17.68 -8.27 2.99
CA ILE A 22 17.24 -7.63 1.76
C ILE A 22 17.93 -8.24 0.53
N SER A 23 17.18 -8.41 -0.56
CA SER A 23 17.77 -8.91 -1.81
C SER A 23 18.79 -7.95 -2.41
N ALA A 24 19.76 -8.48 -3.17
CA ALA A 24 20.74 -7.69 -3.90
C ALA A 24 20.10 -6.67 -4.86
N ALA A 25 18.94 -7.02 -5.45
CA ALA A 25 18.17 -6.12 -6.31
C ALA A 25 17.63 -4.92 -5.52
N LEU A 26 17.04 -5.14 -4.34
CA LEU A 26 16.54 -4.07 -3.47
C LEU A 26 17.69 -3.21 -2.93
N ALA A 27 18.78 -3.82 -2.50
CA ALA A 27 19.99 -3.12 -2.04
C ALA A 27 20.52 -2.17 -3.13
N LYS A 28 20.63 -2.64 -4.38
CA LYS A 28 21.06 -1.82 -5.52
C LYS A 28 20.06 -0.73 -5.90
N GLN A 29 18.75 -1.01 -5.80
CA GLN A 29 17.71 -0.01 -6.05
C GLN A 29 17.78 1.14 -5.04
N ILE A 30 18.03 0.83 -3.76
CA ILE A 30 18.24 1.82 -2.72
C ILE A 30 19.55 2.56 -2.98
N ALA A 31 20.66 1.83 -3.14
CA ALA A 31 21.99 2.38 -3.36
C ALA A 31 22.06 3.34 -4.57
N GLY A 32 21.38 3.00 -5.66
CA GLY A 32 21.31 3.82 -6.89
C GLY A 32 20.56 5.15 -6.72
N ARG A 33 19.98 5.43 -5.55
CA ARG A 33 19.49 6.78 -5.22
C ARG A 33 20.62 7.74 -4.83
N ALA A 34 21.80 7.23 -4.45
CA ALA A 34 22.99 8.02 -4.17
C ALA A 34 23.75 8.33 -5.47
N GLY A 35 24.16 9.58 -5.65
CA GLY A 35 24.82 10.05 -6.87
C GLY A 35 23.81 10.39 -7.98
N ARG A 36 24.03 11.53 -8.63
CA ARG A 36 23.29 11.98 -9.81
C ARG A 36 24.21 12.78 -10.70
N TYR A 37 24.27 12.40 -11.98
CA TYR A 37 24.98 13.16 -13.00
C TYR A 37 24.55 14.64 -12.96
N GLY A 38 25.51 15.55 -12.83
CA GLY A 38 25.28 17.00 -12.72
C GLY A 38 24.98 17.56 -11.31
N VAL A 39 24.89 16.73 -10.26
CA VAL A 39 24.76 17.21 -8.87
C VAL A 39 25.81 16.58 -7.94
N HIS A 40 25.90 15.25 -7.97
CA HIS A 40 26.93 14.48 -7.29
C HIS A 40 27.39 13.40 -8.27
N GLU A 41 28.53 13.61 -8.93
CA GLU A 41 29.03 12.66 -9.95
C GLU A 41 29.26 11.26 -9.38
N GLU A 42 29.56 11.19 -8.08
CA GLU A 42 29.73 9.94 -7.34
C GLU A 42 28.72 9.84 -6.19
N GLY A 43 28.20 8.62 -5.96
CA GLY A 43 27.31 8.28 -4.86
C GLY A 43 27.95 7.27 -3.91
N PHE A 44 27.79 7.47 -2.61
CA PHE A 44 28.37 6.60 -1.58
C PHE A 44 27.29 5.78 -0.86
N VAL A 45 27.60 4.52 -0.54
CA VAL A 45 26.73 3.62 0.25
C VAL A 45 27.54 2.96 1.35
N ALA A 46 27.00 2.92 2.57
CA ALA A 46 27.62 2.26 3.72
C ALA A 46 26.56 1.61 4.61
N GLY A 47 26.93 0.56 5.36
CA GLY A 47 26.19 0.16 6.56
C GLY A 47 26.50 1.07 7.74
N TYR A 48 25.58 1.13 8.71
CA TYR A 48 25.74 1.91 9.94
C TYR A 48 26.78 1.31 10.89
N ASP A 49 26.84 -0.02 10.96
CA ASP A 49 27.83 -0.81 11.69
C ASP A 49 28.63 -1.71 10.72
N ASP A 50 29.66 -2.37 11.24
CA ASP A 50 30.58 -3.20 10.44
C ASP A 50 29.86 -4.41 9.83
N ASP A 51 28.92 -5.02 10.56
CA ASP A 51 28.17 -6.20 10.10
C ASP A 51 27.27 -5.83 8.92
N THR A 52 26.44 -4.80 9.08
CA THR A 52 25.58 -4.25 8.02
C THR A 52 26.42 -3.76 6.84
N HIS A 53 27.59 -3.16 7.09
CA HIS A 53 28.48 -2.70 6.02
C HIS A 53 29.03 -3.87 5.21
N GLN A 54 29.40 -4.98 5.86
CA GLN A 54 29.88 -6.17 5.18
C GLN A 54 28.77 -6.82 4.33
N VAL A 55 27.56 -6.95 4.86
CA VAL A 55 26.40 -7.46 4.12
C VAL A 55 26.12 -6.59 2.89
N MET A 56 26.03 -5.27 3.05
CA MET A 56 25.83 -4.36 1.91
C MET A 56 26.93 -4.46 0.87
N ARG A 57 28.20 -4.61 1.29
CA ARG A 57 29.33 -4.81 0.37
C ARG A 57 29.19 -6.11 -0.43
N ALA A 58 28.71 -7.18 0.18
CA ALA A 58 28.45 -8.45 -0.49
C ALA A 58 27.32 -8.31 -1.51
N LEU A 59 26.16 -7.79 -1.09
CA LEU A 59 24.98 -7.57 -1.94
C LEU A 59 25.27 -6.68 -3.15
N MET A 60 26.11 -5.65 -3.00
CA MET A 60 26.50 -4.77 -4.12
C MET A 60 27.32 -5.49 -5.20
N LYS A 61 28.09 -6.52 -4.82
CA LYS A 61 28.91 -7.33 -5.76
C LYS A 61 28.14 -8.49 -6.37
N GLU A 62 27.07 -8.93 -5.73
CA GLU A 62 26.26 -10.05 -6.20
C GLU A 62 25.65 -9.76 -7.58
N LYS A 63 25.63 -10.76 -8.46
CA LYS A 63 24.98 -10.63 -9.76
C LYS A 63 23.48 -10.82 -9.58
N ILE A 64 22.67 -9.85 -10.03
CA ILE A 64 21.22 -9.98 -9.99
C ILE A 64 20.83 -11.15 -10.91
N PRO A 65 20.14 -12.18 -10.40
CA PRO A 65 19.67 -13.28 -11.24
C PRO A 65 18.69 -12.73 -12.30
N PRO A 66 18.66 -13.32 -13.51
CA PRO A 66 17.66 -12.95 -14.49
C PRO A 66 16.25 -13.19 -13.92
N VAL A 67 15.29 -12.39 -14.38
CA VAL A 67 13.88 -12.60 -14.02
C VAL A 67 13.48 -14.01 -14.45
N ALA A 68 12.83 -14.75 -13.55
CA ALA A 68 12.34 -16.09 -13.85
C ALA A 68 11.42 -16.06 -15.07
N ALA A 69 11.55 -17.05 -15.95
CA ALA A 69 10.72 -17.18 -17.14
C ALA A 69 9.30 -17.69 -16.83
N THR A 70 9.01 -18.01 -15.58
CA THR A 70 7.74 -18.57 -15.12
C THR A 70 7.42 -18.06 -13.70
N GLY A 71 6.19 -18.26 -13.23
CA GLY A 71 5.81 -17.87 -11.87
C GLY A 71 5.09 -16.52 -11.76
N PHE A 72 4.60 -15.95 -12.87
CA PHE A 72 3.96 -14.64 -12.86
C PHE A 72 2.53 -14.72 -12.33
N ALA A 73 2.28 -14.04 -11.20
CA ALA A 73 0.96 -14.00 -10.61
C ALA A 73 -0.03 -13.21 -11.48
N VAL A 74 -1.21 -13.79 -11.74
CA VAL A 74 -2.31 -13.15 -12.48
C VAL A 74 -3.55 -13.13 -11.60
N ALA A 75 -4.14 -11.95 -11.47
CA ALA A 75 -5.43 -11.77 -10.83
C ALA A 75 -6.57 -11.87 -11.86
N PRO A 76 -7.76 -12.37 -11.49
CA PRO A 76 -8.90 -12.39 -12.40
C PRO A 76 -9.36 -10.98 -12.77
N SER A 77 -9.77 -10.81 -14.03
CA SER A 77 -10.50 -9.62 -14.46
C SER A 77 -12.01 -9.77 -14.17
N LEU A 78 -12.71 -8.65 -14.01
CA LEU A 78 -14.17 -8.66 -13.82
C LEU A 78 -14.89 -9.36 -14.98
N GLU A 79 -14.40 -9.18 -16.21
CA GLU A 79 -14.94 -9.82 -17.40
C GLU A 79 -14.84 -11.36 -17.33
N GLN A 80 -13.70 -11.88 -16.87
CA GLN A 80 -13.52 -13.33 -16.66
C GLN A 80 -14.49 -13.86 -15.60
N LEU A 81 -14.67 -13.11 -14.51
CA LEU A 81 -15.63 -13.50 -13.46
C LEU A 81 -17.08 -13.48 -13.98
N HIS A 82 -17.45 -12.50 -14.81
CA HIS A 82 -18.76 -12.48 -15.45
C HIS A 82 -18.97 -13.64 -16.42
N ARG A 83 -17.95 -14.02 -17.20
CA ARG A 83 -18.02 -15.21 -18.07
C ARG A 83 -18.29 -16.47 -17.25
N ILE A 84 -17.53 -16.69 -16.16
CA ILE A 84 -17.75 -17.83 -15.26
C ILE A 84 -19.16 -17.78 -14.67
N SER A 85 -19.60 -16.62 -14.18
CA SER A 85 -20.94 -16.41 -13.62
C SER A 85 -22.05 -16.73 -14.63
N SER A 86 -21.92 -16.30 -15.88
CA SER A 86 -22.92 -16.53 -16.94
C SER A 86 -23.09 -18.01 -17.31
N VAL A 87 -22.03 -18.80 -17.21
CA VAL A 87 -22.06 -20.24 -17.52
C VAL A 87 -22.49 -21.07 -16.32
N THR A 88 -22.08 -20.68 -15.10
CA THR A 88 -22.32 -21.48 -13.89
C THR A 88 -23.56 -21.06 -13.10
N GLY A 89 -24.11 -19.88 -13.37
CA GLY A 89 -25.15 -19.25 -12.54
C GLY A 89 -24.65 -18.77 -11.16
N GLU A 90 -23.35 -18.89 -10.87
CA GLU A 90 -22.79 -18.53 -9.57
C GLU A 90 -22.63 -17.01 -9.42
N THR A 91 -23.02 -16.49 -8.26
CA THR A 91 -22.95 -15.05 -7.93
C THR A 91 -22.10 -14.77 -6.68
N SER A 92 -21.64 -15.81 -5.99
CA SER A 92 -20.66 -15.71 -4.91
C SER A 92 -19.29 -15.37 -5.48
N LEU A 93 -18.75 -14.22 -5.08
CA LEU A 93 -17.42 -13.77 -5.49
C LEU A 93 -16.36 -14.78 -5.05
N VAL A 94 -16.45 -15.32 -3.83
CA VAL A 94 -15.48 -16.32 -3.32
C VAL A 94 -15.44 -17.55 -4.20
N LYS A 95 -16.63 -18.07 -4.58
CA LYS A 95 -16.70 -19.25 -5.43
C LYS A 95 -16.24 -18.94 -6.86
N LEU A 96 -16.54 -17.76 -7.40
CA LEU A 96 -16.06 -17.34 -8.72
C LEU A 96 -14.53 -17.22 -8.74
N LEU A 97 -13.94 -16.61 -7.70
CA LEU A 97 -12.50 -16.50 -7.52
C LEU A 97 -11.83 -17.89 -7.39
N LYS A 98 -12.40 -18.78 -6.57
CA LYS A 98 -11.91 -20.18 -6.46
C LYS A 98 -12.02 -20.95 -7.78
N ARG A 99 -13.13 -20.77 -8.51
CA ARG A 99 -13.30 -21.38 -9.84
C ARG A 99 -12.30 -20.83 -10.84
N PHE A 100 -11.99 -19.53 -10.81
CA PHE A 100 -10.96 -18.96 -11.66
C PHE A 100 -9.61 -19.62 -11.40
N VAL A 101 -9.20 -19.75 -10.13
CA VAL A 101 -7.93 -20.40 -9.76
C VAL A 101 -7.88 -21.86 -10.22
N HIS A 102 -9.01 -22.59 -10.10
CA HIS A 102 -9.06 -24.00 -10.46
C HIS A 102 -9.11 -24.25 -11.97
N ASN A 103 -9.78 -23.38 -12.74
CA ASN A 103 -10.06 -23.61 -14.16
C ASN A 103 -9.18 -22.79 -15.11
N ILE A 104 -8.30 -21.92 -14.60
CA ILE A 104 -7.37 -21.22 -15.45
C ILE A 104 -6.37 -22.22 -16.03
N ASP A 105 -6.49 -22.45 -17.33
CA ASP A 105 -5.54 -23.25 -18.08
C ASP A 105 -4.39 -22.33 -18.49
N VAL A 106 -3.27 -22.45 -17.76
CA VAL A 106 -2.01 -21.74 -18.03
C VAL A 106 -0.95 -22.81 -18.35
N PRO A 107 -1.01 -23.37 -19.57
CA PRO A 107 -0.30 -24.61 -19.94
C PRO A 107 1.22 -24.49 -19.83
N ASP A 108 1.77 -23.30 -20.03
CA ASP A 108 3.23 -23.10 -20.08
C ASP A 108 3.86 -22.90 -18.69
N GLY A 109 3.07 -22.93 -17.61
CA GLY A 109 3.54 -22.59 -16.26
C GLY A 109 4.03 -21.13 -16.12
N PHE A 110 3.84 -20.32 -17.17
CA PHE A 110 4.31 -18.93 -17.18
C PHE A 110 3.54 -18.09 -16.15
N PHE A 111 2.22 -18.27 -16.10
CA PHE A 111 1.33 -17.55 -15.21
C PHE A 111 0.74 -18.48 -14.15
N TYR A 112 0.45 -17.94 -12.97
CA TYR A 112 -0.29 -18.62 -11.92
C TYR A 112 -1.38 -17.70 -11.36
N PRO A 113 -2.60 -18.21 -11.15
CA PRO A 113 -3.64 -17.43 -10.49
C PRO A 113 -3.21 -17.10 -9.06
N ARG A 114 -3.33 -15.82 -8.67
CA ARG A 114 -3.15 -15.40 -7.28
C ARG A 114 -4.28 -14.47 -6.88
N ILE A 115 -4.90 -14.83 -5.76
CA ILE A 115 -5.83 -13.97 -5.02
C ILE A 115 -5.15 -13.68 -3.68
N THR A 116 -5.21 -12.44 -3.22
CA THR A 116 -4.66 -12.10 -1.90
C THR A 116 -5.59 -12.60 -0.81
N GLU A 117 -5.04 -12.95 0.36
CA GLU A 117 -5.85 -13.36 1.52
C GLU A 117 -6.88 -12.29 1.87
N GLU A 118 -6.47 -11.01 1.92
CA GLU A 118 -7.35 -9.88 2.18
C GLU A 118 -8.50 -9.75 1.15
N GLN A 119 -8.24 -10.00 -0.14
CA GLN A 119 -9.31 -9.97 -1.14
C GLN A 119 -10.30 -11.12 -0.93
N ASN A 120 -9.81 -12.31 -0.58
CA ASN A 120 -10.68 -13.46 -0.32
C ASN A 120 -11.53 -13.26 0.94
N GLU A 121 -10.95 -12.74 2.03
CA GLU A 121 -11.68 -12.39 3.26
C GLU A 121 -12.80 -11.37 3.00
N ARG A 122 -12.49 -10.33 2.22
CA ARG A 122 -13.51 -9.35 1.81
C ARG A 122 -14.59 -9.97 0.96
N ALA A 123 -14.23 -10.84 0.01
CA ALA A 123 -15.19 -11.52 -0.83
C ALA A 123 -16.16 -12.37 0.00
N GLU A 124 -15.68 -13.05 1.04
CA GLU A 124 -16.51 -13.86 1.95
C GLU A 124 -17.56 -13.01 2.66
N TRP A 125 -17.16 -11.85 3.19
CA TRP A 125 -18.11 -10.94 3.84
C TRP A 125 -19.07 -10.29 2.84
N LEU A 126 -18.57 -9.83 1.69
CA LEU A 126 -19.38 -9.19 0.64
C LEU A 126 -20.43 -10.14 0.03
N ASP A 127 -20.17 -11.45 0.04
CA ASP A 127 -21.14 -12.45 -0.39
C ASP A 127 -22.37 -12.55 0.52
N THR A 128 -22.31 -12.02 1.74
CA THR A 128 -23.47 -11.90 2.64
C THR A 128 -24.41 -10.75 2.29
N LEU A 129 -23.98 -9.84 1.41
CA LEU A 129 -24.73 -8.64 1.04
C LEU A 129 -25.43 -8.80 -0.33
N PRO A 130 -26.58 -8.13 -0.54
CA PRO A 130 -27.30 -8.13 -1.82
C PRO A 130 -26.62 -7.22 -2.87
N LEU A 131 -25.38 -7.56 -3.23
CA LEU A 131 -24.54 -6.85 -4.20
C LEU A 131 -24.40 -7.68 -5.49
N SER A 132 -24.24 -7.00 -6.62
CA SER A 132 -23.86 -7.64 -7.88
C SER A 132 -22.40 -8.13 -7.85
N VAL A 133 -22.04 -9.05 -8.76
CA VAL A 133 -20.65 -9.55 -8.88
C VAL A 133 -19.66 -8.40 -9.12
N ALA A 134 -20.06 -7.41 -9.93
CA ALA A 134 -19.24 -6.23 -10.22
C ALA A 134 -18.99 -5.38 -8.98
N GLU A 135 -20.03 -5.10 -8.18
CA GLU A 135 -19.91 -4.33 -6.95
C GLU A 135 -19.06 -5.07 -5.90
N LYS A 136 -19.27 -6.39 -5.74
CA LYS A 136 -18.46 -7.20 -4.83
C LYS A 136 -16.98 -7.18 -5.25
N PHE A 137 -16.70 -7.40 -6.54
CA PHE A 137 -15.34 -7.40 -7.04
C PHE A 137 -14.66 -6.02 -6.84
N MET A 138 -15.37 -4.94 -7.16
CA MET A 138 -14.90 -3.57 -6.95
C MET A 138 -14.61 -3.30 -5.47
N LEU A 139 -15.54 -3.65 -4.56
CA LEU A 139 -15.37 -3.44 -3.12
C LEU A 139 -14.23 -4.29 -2.52
N SER A 140 -13.97 -5.48 -3.08
CA SER A 140 -12.85 -6.33 -2.66
C SER A 140 -11.48 -5.69 -2.92
N LEU A 141 -11.40 -4.78 -3.90
CA LEU A 141 -10.16 -4.15 -4.37
C LEU A 141 -9.91 -2.74 -3.79
N VAL A 142 -10.75 -2.27 -2.87
CA VAL A 142 -10.59 -0.92 -2.28
C VAL A 142 -9.23 -0.81 -1.56
N PRO A 143 -8.43 0.24 -1.83
CA PRO A 143 -7.02 0.31 -1.41
C PRO A 143 -6.87 0.81 0.04
N ILE A 144 -7.38 0.04 0.99
CA ILE A 144 -7.28 0.28 2.44
C ILE A 144 -6.87 -1.01 3.13
N SER A 145 -6.31 -0.90 4.33
CA SER A 145 -5.90 -2.05 5.13
C SER A 145 -7.04 -2.50 6.04
N SER A 146 -7.37 -3.79 6.02
CA SER A 146 -8.29 -4.41 6.98
C SER A 146 -7.77 -4.39 8.43
N ARG A 147 -6.46 -4.15 8.64
CA ARG A 147 -5.83 -4.12 9.97
C ARG A 147 -6.11 -2.85 10.76
N VAL A 148 -6.58 -1.78 10.10
CA VAL A 148 -6.86 -0.49 10.74
C VAL A 148 -8.38 -0.40 10.99
N PRO A 149 -8.86 -0.47 12.25
CA PRO A 149 -10.29 -0.55 12.55
C PRO A 149 -11.13 0.58 11.95
N VAL A 150 -10.63 1.82 11.97
CA VAL A 150 -11.33 2.99 11.41
C VAL A 150 -11.53 2.84 9.89
N LEU A 151 -10.52 2.36 9.17
CA LEU A 151 -10.61 2.13 7.72
C LEU A 151 -11.57 0.97 7.40
N GLN A 152 -11.49 -0.10 8.19
CA GLN A 152 -12.38 -1.25 8.06
C GLN A 152 -13.84 -0.84 8.28
N SER A 153 -14.13 -0.07 9.34
CA SER A 153 -15.49 0.45 9.60
C SER A 153 -15.99 1.36 8.48
N ALA A 154 -15.14 2.21 7.90
CA ALA A 154 -15.51 3.06 6.77
C ALA A 154 -15.87 2.22 5.53
N TRP A 155 -15.08 1.19 5.25
CA TRP A 155 -15.34 0.25 4.14
C TRP A 155 -16.65 -0.51 4.30
N GLU A 156 -16.89 -1.08 5.49
CA GLU A 156 -18.14 -1.78 5.80
C GLU A 156 -19.34 -0.85 5.62
N HIS A 157 -19.21 0.40 6.08
CA HIS A 157 -20.24 1.42 5.90
C HIS A 157 -20.53 1.73 4.42
N TRP A 158 -19.50 1.85 3.59
CA TRP A 158 -19.64 2.07 2.15
C TRP A 158 -20.29 0.87 1.46
N ALA A 159 -19.84 -0.34 1.76
CA ALA A 159 -20.39 -1.57 1.21
C ALA A 159 -21.87 -1.76 1.59
N LEU A 160 -22.23 -1.53 2.85
CA LEU A 160 -23.62 -1.57 3.33
C LEU A 160 -24.49 -0.49 2.69
N SER A 161 -23.94 0.72 2.48
CA SER A 161 -24.65 1.81 1.82
C SER A 161 -24.94 1.48 0.35
N LEU A 162 -23.95 0.91 -0.36
CA LEU A 162 -24.11 0.45 -1.75
C LEU A 162 -25.11 -0.71 -1.84
N ALA A 163 -25.06 -1.67 -0.92
CA ALA A 163 -26.01 -2.79 -0.85
C ALA A 163 -27.46 -2.31 -0.65
N LYS A 164 -27.65 -1.20 0.08
CA LYS A 164 -28.94 -0.55 0.27
C LYS A 164 -29.30 0.46 -0.83
N LYS A 165 -28.47 0.59 -1.88
CA LYS A 165 -28.60 1.59 -2.95
C LYS A 165 -28.77 3.01 -2.42
N LYS A 166 -28.11 3.29 -1.29
CA LYS A 166 -28.12 4.60 -0.64
C LYS A 166 -26.90 5.39 -1.07
N VAL A 167 -27.13 6.61 -1.53
CA VAL A 167 -26.06 7.57 -1.81
C VAL A 167 -25.30 7.87 -0.51
N CYS A 168 -24.00 7.56 -0.51
CA CYS A 168 -23.10 7.79 0.60
C CYS A 168 -22.26 9.03 0.30
N LYS A 169 -22.73 10.21 0.73
CA LYS A 169 -21.96 11.45 0.60
C LYS A 169 -20.88 11.50 1.67
N LEU A 170 -19.68 11.94 1.29
CA LEU A 170 -18.64 12.23 2.26
C LEU A 170 -19.07 13.45 3.08
N GLN A 171 -19.06 13.29 4.40
CA GLN A 171 -19.32 14.41 5.32
C GLN A 171 -17.98 15.06 5.67
N PRO A 172 -17.94 16.39 5.79
CA PRO A 172 -16.76 17.07 6.31
C PRO A 172 -16.48 16.56 7.73
N PRO A 173 -15.20 16.43 8.12
CA PRO A 173 -14.84 15.89 9.42
C PRO A 173 -15.46 16.73 10.54
N THR A 174 -16.10 16.06 11.50
CA THR A 174 -16.63 16.69 12.72
C THR A 174 -15.53 17.05 13.71
N GLN A 175 -14.37 16.38 13.64
CA GLN A 175 -13.21 16.62 14.46
C GLN A 175 -12.10 17.24 13.62
N GLU A 176 -11.54 18.36 14.08
CA GLU A 176 -10.43 19.00 13.39
C GLU A 176 -9.21 18.07 13.39
N LEU A 177 -8.58 17.90 12.23
CA LEU A 177 -7.32 17.16 12.04
C LEU A 177 -6.20 17.64 13.00
N TYR A 178 -6.37 18.82 13.59
CA TYR A 178 -5.44 19.42 14.53
C TYR A 178 -5.23 18.57 15.79
N TYR A 179 -6.27 17.92 16.30
CA TYR A 179 -6.20 17.13 17.54
C TYR A 179 -5.74 15.68 17.35
N MET A 180 -5.58 15.27 16.09
CA MET A 180 -5.20 13.91 15.75
C MET A 180 -3.68 13.71 15.83
N ASN A 181 -3.27 12.50 16.20
CA ASN A 181 -1.88 12.08 16.11
C ASN A 181 -1.48 11.74 14.67
N LEU A 182 -0.19 11.55 14.42
CA LEU A 182 0.33 11.35 13.06
C LEU A 182 -0.34 10.16 12.33
N GLN A 183 -0.49 9.03 13.03
CA GLN A 183 -1.10 7.82 12.48
C GLN A 183 -2.57 8.05 12.13
N GLU A 184 -3.32 8.74 12.98
CA GLU A 184 -4.73 9.07 12.75
C GLU A 184 -4.92 9.98 11.53
N VAL A 185 -4.04 10.97 11.34
CA VAL A 185 -4.09 11.83 10.14
C VAL A 185 -3.74 11.03 8.88
N GLU A 186 -2.74 10.14 8.94
CA GLU A 186 -2.41 9.26 7.82
C GLU A 186 -3.57 8.32 7.44
N ASP A 187 -4.21 7.70 8.44
CA ASP A 187 -5.37 6.83 8.22
C ASP A 187 -6.54 7.62 7.63
N THR A 188 -6.77 8.83 8.13
CA THR A 188 -7.77 9.75 7.55
C THR A 188 -7.47 10.09 6.10
N CYS A 189 -6.20 10.35 5.74
CA CYS A 189 -5.77 10.56 4.35
C CYS A 189 -6.03 9.33 3.46
N ARG A 190 -5.72 8.12 3.96
CA ARG A 190 -6.00 6.85 3.26
C ARG A 190 -7.50 6.66 3.05
N MET A 191 -8.32 6.96 4.05
CA MET A 191 -9.77 6.87 3.98
C MET A 191 -10.35 7.78 2.87
N TYR A 192 -9.94 9.05 2.82
CA TYR A 192 -10.41 9.97 1.79
C TYR A 192 -9.96 9.58 0.38
N SER A 193 -8.71 9.12 0.25
CA SER A 193 -8.18 8.61 -1.02
C SER A 193 -8.97 7.38 -1.52
N ALA A 194 -9.34 6.48 -0.60
CA ALA A 194 -10.14 5.30 -0.90
C ALA A 194 -11.60 5.65 -1.26
N TYR A 195 -12.19 6.65 -0.59
CA TYR A 195 -13.50 7.17 -0.97
C TYR A 195 -13.47 7.76 -2.40
N ALA A 196 -12.46 8.56 -2.74
CA ALA A 196 -12.31 9.09 -4.10
C ALA A 196 -12.15 7.94 -5.12
N TRP A 197 -11.40 6.89 -4.79
CA TRP A 197 -11.25 5.69 -5.61
C TRP A 197 -12.59 5.00 -5.90
N LEU A 198 -13.49 4.93 -4.90
CA LEU A 198 -14.86 4.43 -5.07
C LEU A 198 -15.69 5.36 -5.96
N GLY A 199 -15.62 6.67 -5.74
CA GLY A 199 -16.37 7.66 -6.51
C GLY A 199 -16.03 7.66 -8.00
N TYR A 200 -14.78 7.36 -8.38
CA TYR A 200 -14.42 7.19 -9.80
C TYR A 200 -15.07 5.97 -10.47
N ARG A 201 -15.54 4.98 -9.70
CA ARG A 201 -16.13 3.74 -10.21
C ARG A 201 -17.65 3.72 -10.09
N GLU A 202 -18.18 4.29 -9.02
CA GLU A 202 -19.61 4.35 -8.70
C GLU A 202 -20.02 5.79 -8.33
N PRO A 203 -19.96 6.76 -9.27
CA PRO A 203 -20.18 8.18 -8.97
C PRO A 203 -21.61 8.48 -8.51
N GLU A 204 -22.59 7.68 -8.93
CA GLU A 204 -24.00 7.84 -8.49
C GLU A 204 -24.16 7.58 -6.99
N HIS A 205 -23.41 6.61 -6.46
CA HIS A 205 -23.47 6.21 -5.05
C HIS A 205 -22.46 6.96 -4.18
N PHE A 206 -21.31 7.35 -4.75
CA PHE A 206 -20.22 8.05 -4.05
C PHE A 206 -19.85 9.37 -4.76
N PRO A 207 -20.73 10.39 -4.72
CA PRO A 207 -20.58 11.58 -5.55
C PRO A 207 -19.54 12.59 -5.04
N SER A 208 -19.05 12.46 -3.81
CA SER A 208 -18.21 13.49 -3.16
C SER A 208 -16.73 13.39 -3.53
N ILE A 209 -16.41 13.21 -4.82
CA ILE A 209 -15.04 12.96 -5.31
C ILE A 209 -14.13 14.17 -5.03
N GLU A 210 -14.55 15.37 -5.46
CA GLU A 210 -13.74 16.59 -5.32
C GLU A 210 -13.44 16.90 -3.86
N LEU A 211 -14.46 16.77 -2.99
CA LEU A 211 -14.32 16.95 -1.56
C LEU A 211 -13.33 15.92 -0.96
N ALA A 212 -13.43 14.66 -1.36
CA ALA A 212 -12.52 13.61 -0.90
C ALA A 212 -11.07 13.90 -1.30
N GLN A 213 -10.84 14.36 -2.54
CA GLN A 213 -9.52 14.75 -3.00
C GLN A 213 -8.97 15.97 -2.26
N GLN A 214 -9.82 16.97 -1.97
CA GLN A 214 -9.42 18.12 -1.18
C GLN A 214 -9.01 17.69 0.24
N LEU A 215 -9.86 16.94 0.93
CA LEU A 215 -9.59 16.49 2.30
C LEU A 215 -8.36 15.57 2.37
N ALA A 216 -8.13 14.72 1.35
CA ALA A 216 -6.91 13.92 1.25
C ALA A 216 -5.64 14.80 1.13
N ARG A 217 -5.70 15.88 0.34
CA ARG A 217 -4.59 16.84 0.22
C ARG A 217 -4.33 17.56 1.55
N GLU A 218 -5.37 18.07 2.20
CA GLU A 218 -5.26 18.74 3.50
C GLU A 218 -4.67 17.82 4.58
N ALA A 219 -5.11 16.56 4.63
CA ALA A 219 -4.55 15.56 5.53
C ALA A 219 -3.08 15.25 5.21
N SER A 220 -2.72 15.14 3.92
CA SER A 220 -1.32 14.95 3.49
C SER A 220 -0.41 16.11 3.90
N GLU A 221 -0.84 17.35 3.69
CA GLU A 221 -0.09 18.55 4.11
C GLU A 221 0.08 18.62 5.63
N ARG A 222 -0.94 18.17 6.39
CA ARG A 222 -0.86 18.05 7.84
C ARG A 222 0.16 17.00 8.27
N VAL A 223 0.18 15.82 7.64
CA VAL A 223 1.20 14.79 7.88
C VAL A 223 2.60 15.36 7.65
N ASP A 224 2.83 16.04 6.52
CA ASP A 224 4.12 16.65 6.20
C ASP A 224 4.54 17.69 7.27
N SER A 225 3.60 18.52 7.70
CA SER A 225 3.83 19.52 8.74
C SER A 225 4.21 18.88 10.09
N MET A 226 3.52 17.82 10.49
CA MET A 226 3.81 17.08 11.73
C MET A 226 5.18 16.39 11.69
N LEU A 227 5.53 15.78 10.55
CA LEU A 227 6.85 15.18 10.34
C LEU A 227 7.97 16.22 10.40
N GLN A 228 7.77 17.40 9.80
CA GLN A 228 8.74 18.51 9.89
C GLN A 228 8.94 18.99 11.33
N GLN A 229 7.87 19.10 12.11
CA GLN A 229 7.94 19.48 13.53
C GLN A 229 8.68 18.43 14.36
N GLN A 230 8.38 17.14 14.18
CA GLN A 230 9.07 16.05 14.86
C GLN A 230 10.57 16.04 14.54
N ASN A 231 10.93 16.20 13.25
CA ASN A 231 12.32 16.27 12.81
C ASN A 231 13.07 17.49 13.39
N THR A 232 12.41 18.64 13.45
CA THR A 232 12.99 19.87 14.01
C THR A 232 13.23 19.72 15.52
N ALA A 233 12.26 19.17 16.26
CA ALA A 233 12.39 18.90 17.68
C ALA A 233 13.51 17.87 17.98
N ALA A 234 13.62 16.81 17.18
CA ALA A 234 14.68 15.82 17.30
C ALA A 234 16.08 16.43 17.10
N ARG A 235 16.25 17.33 16.10
CA ARG A 235 17.50 18.06 15.87
C ARG A 235 17.89 18.97 17.04
N GLN A 236 16.93 19.69 17.62
CA GLN A 236 17.19 20.56 18.78
C GLN A 236 17.63 19.76 20.01
N ARG A 237 17.06 18.57 20.23
CA ARG A 237 17.46 17.68 21.34
C ARG A 237 18.86 17.07 21.13
N GLY A 238 19.21 16.69 19.89
CA GLY A 238 20.53 16.16 19.56
C GLY A 238 21.67 17.20 19.59
N GLY A 239 21.36 18.49 19.39
CA GLY A 239 22.36 19.56 19.44
C GLY A 239 22.81 19.97 20.85
N SER A 240 22.04 19.65 21.89
CA SER A 240 22.32 20.10 23.27
C SER A 240 23.32 19.19 24.02
N SER A 241 23.53 17.95 23.56
CA SER A 241 24.44 16.98 24.23
C SER A 241 25.90 17.04 23.77
N GLY A 242 26.23 17.80 22.71
CA GLY A 242 27.60 17.90 22.17
C GLY A 242 28.51 18.97 22.78
N GLY A 243 27.97 19.85 23.64
CA GLY A 243 28.65 21.04 24.15
C GLY A 243 29.35 20.86 25.50
N LYS A 244 30.18 19.82 25.69
CA LYS A 244 31.06 19.74 26.87
C LYS A 244 32.34 18.95 26.59
N ARG A 245 33.14 19.40 25.62
CA ARG A 245 34.55 19.00 25.53
C ARG A 245 35.39 19.96 26.36
N ARG A 246 35.84 19.45 27.52
CA ARG A 246 36.76 20.05 28.49
C ARG A 246 38.00 20.62 27.80
N ARG A 247 38.40 21.82 28.21
CA ARG A 247 39.77 22.34 28.09
C ARG A 247 40.67 21.60 29.07
#